data_AF-W4FW20-F1
#
_entry.id   AF-W4FW20-F1
#
_cell.length_a   1.000
_cell.length_b   1.000
_cell.length_c   1.000
_cell.angle_alpha   90.00
_cell.angle_beta   90.00
_cell.angle_gamma   90.00
#
_symmetry.space_group_name_H-M   'P 1'
#
loop_
_entity.id
_entity.type
_entity.pdbx_description
1 polymer ?
#
loop_
_entity_poly.entity_id
_entity_poly.type
_entity_poly.pdbx_seq_one_letter_code
_entity_poly.pdbx_strand_id
1 'polypeptide(L)'
;MSTGPERDEALSQAFFESIVASAPTTADQHDRQYLIQHLLPCLVPALTSLLRAEEEVQTRKGRGENALTIKPLDYLAKYLYRHNPRHAEPSEETKMLTRLAKKLVG
;
A
#
# COMPACT_ATOMS: atom_id res chain seq x y z
N MET A 1 7.38 -0.19 29.94
CA MET A 1 6.48 0.32 28.88
C MET A 1 7.15 -0.04 27.55
N SER A 2 6.72 -1.13 26.91
CA SER A 2 7.42 -1.67 25.73
C SER A 2 6.99 -0.93 24.47
N THR A 3 7.89 -0.09 23.97
CA THR A 3 7.85 0.55 22.65
C THR A 3 8.90 -0.15 21.78
N GLY A 4 8.62 -1.39 21.38
CA GLY A 4 9.54 -2.24 20.62
C GLY A 4 8.89 -2.84 19.37
N PRO A 5 9.69 -3.30 18.40
CA PRO A 5 9.23 -3.83 17.11
C PRO A 5 8.20 -4.96 17.23
N GLU A 6 8.24 -5.73 18.32
CA GLU A 6 7.26 -6.78 18.63
C GLU A 6 5.83 -6.25 18.78
N ARG A 7 5.66 -5.01 19.26
CA ARG A 7 4.35 -4.38 19.41
C ARG A 7 3.79 -3.93 18.06
N ASP A 8 4.65 -3.43 17.18
CA ASP A 8 4.26 -3.03 15.83
C ASP A 8 3.94 -4.25 14.95
N GLU A 9 4.67 -5.35 15.17
CA GLU A 9 4.38 -6.65 14.54
C GLU A 9 3.06 -7.23 15.05
N ALA A 10 2.81 -7.19 16.36
CA ALA A 10 1.53 -7.61 16.96
C ALA A 10 0.34 -6.75 16.50
N LEU A 11 0.52 -5.44 16.35
CA LEU A 11 -0.52 -4.53 15.85
C LEU A 11 -0.80 -4.76 14.36
N SER A 12 0.25 -5.00 13.56
CA SER A 12 0.12 -5.36 12.15
C SER A 12 -0.61 -6.69 11.99
N GLN A 13 -0.23 -7.70 12.79
CA GLN A 13 -0.88 -9.01 12.84
C GLN A 13 -2.36 -8.89 13.19
N ALA A 14 -2.70 -8.15 14.25
CA ALA A 14 -4.08 -7.93 14.68
C ALA A 14 -4.92 -7.20 13.62
N PHE A 15 -4.33 -6.23 12.92
CA PHE A 15 -4.98 -5.53 11.82
C PHE A 15 -5.28 -6.50 10.65
N PHE A 16 -4.30 -7.30 10.22
CA PHE A 16 -4.50 -8.29 9.17
C PHE A 16 -5.56 -9.33 9.56
N GLU A 17 -5.53 -9.82 10.80
CA GLU A 17 -6.54 -10.75 11.32
C GLU A 17 -7.94 -10.14 11.31
N SER A 18 -8.08 -8.86 11.66
CA SER A 18 -9.37 -8.16 11.62
C SER A 18 -9.91 -8.02 10.19
N ILE A 19 -9.04 -7.80 9.21
CA ILE A 19 -9.42 -7.73 7.79
C ILE A 19 -9.83 -9.11 7.28
N VAL A 20 -9.08 -10.16 7.63
CA VAL A 20 -9.38 -11.54 7.23
C VAL A 20 -10.65 -12.05 7.89
N ALA A 21 -10.90 -11.71 9.17
CA ALA A 21 -12.11 -12.08 9.89
C ALA A 21 -13.36 -11.34 9.40
N SER A 22 -13.20 -10.13 8.87
CA SER A 22 -14.30 -9.35 8.27
C SER A 22 -14.51 -9.64 6.78
N ALA A 23 -13.57 -10.31 6.12
CA ALA A 23 -13.71 -10.74 4.74
C ALA A 23 -14.70 -11.91 4.66
N PRO A 24 -15.70 -11.86 3.75
CA PRO A 24 -16.59 -12.99 3.54
C PRO A 24 -15.77 -14.23 3.17
N THR A 25 -16.01 -15.32 3.92
CA THR A 25 -15.31 -16.61 3.84
C THR A 25 -15.44 -17.32 2.49
N THR A 26 -16.18 -16.74 1.55
CA THR A 26 -16.42 -17.22 0.19
C THR A 26 -15.48 -16.64 -0.86
N ALA A 27 -14.51 -15.80 -0.49
CA ALA A 27 -13.52 -15.32 -1.46
C ALA A 27 -12.71 -16.52 -2.00
N ASP A 28 -12.91 -16.82 -3.28
CA ASP A 28 -12.31 -17.96 -3.95
C ASP A 28 -10.78 -17.86 -3.87
N GLN A 29 -10.08 -19.00 -3.86
CA GLN A 29 -8.61 -19.01 -3.81
C GLN A 29 -8.02 -18.18 -4.97
N HIS A 30 -8.72 -18.16 -6.10
CA HIS A 30 -8.42 -17.34 -7.26
C HIS A 30 -8.49 -15.83 -6.97
N ASP A 31 -9.53 -15.37 -6.28
CA ASP A 31 -9.70 -13.96 -5.93
C ASP A 31 -8.59 -13.48 -4.99
N ARG A 32 -8.23 -14.31 -4.00
CA ARG A 32 -7.12 -14.01 -3.09
C ARG A 32 -5.81 -13.88 -3.84
N GLN A 33 -5.54 -14.81 -4.75
CA GLN A 33 -4.33 -14.79 -5.57
C GLN A 33 -4.29 -13.56 -6.48
N TYR A 34 -5.42 -13.19 -7.08
CA TYR A 34 -5.55 -11.98 -7.88
C TYR A 34 -5.25 -10.71 -7.06
N LEU A 35 -5.83 -10.59 -5.85
CA LEU A 35 -5.57 -9.45 -4.97
C LEU A 35 -4.09 -9.35 -4.58
N ILE A 36 -3.46 -10.48 -4.25
CA ILE A 36 -2.04 -10.53 -3.90
C ILE A 36 -1.16 -10.12 -5.08
N GLN A 37 -1.47 -10.58 -6.29
CA GLN A 37 -0.64 -10.32 -7.48
C GLN A 37 -0.84 -8.92 -8.06
N HIS A 38 -2.05 -8.37 -7.98
CA HIS A 38 -2.40 -7.16 -8.73
C HIS A 38 -2.75 -5.95 -7.85
N LEU A 39 -3.33 -6.15 -6.66
CA LEU A 39 -3.78 -5.05 -5.81
C LEU A 39 -2.76 -4.72 -4.71
N LEU A 40 -2.34 -5.72 -3.94
CA LEU A 40 -1.44 -5.53 -2.79
C LEU A 40 -0.12 -4.82 -3.14
N PRO A 41 0.54 -5.06 -4.30
CA PRO A 41 1.78 -4.37 -4.64
C PRO A 41 1.63 -2.84 -4.75
N CYS A 42 0.42 -2.36 -5.04
CA CYS A 42 0.12 -0.93 -5.09
C CYS A 42 -0.49 -0.42 -3.77
N LEU A 43 -1.36 -1.23 -3.15
CA LEU A 43 -2.09 -0.86 -1.94
C LEU A 43 -1.19 -0.77 -0.70
N VAL A 44 -0.25 -1.70 -0.54
CA VAL A 44 0.65 -1.71 0.64
C VAL A 44 1.52 -0.43 0.67
N PRO A 45 2.23 -0.05 -0.42
CA PRO A 45 2.94 1.23 -0.46
C PRO A 45 2.04 2.45 -0.23
N ALA A 46 0.81 2.43 -0.74
CA ALA A 46 -0.15 3.51 -0.54
C ALA A 46 -0.50 3.72 0.94
N LEU A 47 -0.75 2.62 1.66
CA LEU A 47 -1.03 2.63 3.10
C LEU A 47 0.18 3.10 3.90
N THR A 48 1.38 2.61 3.57
CA THR A 48 2.62 3.09 4.21
C THR A 48 2.84 4.59 3.97
N SER A 49 2.59 5.08 2.76
CA SER A 49 2.69 6.50 2.42
C SER A 49 1.68 7.35 3.18
N LEU A 50 0.45 6.87 3.34
CA LEU A 50 -0.59 7.53 4.13
C LEU A 50 -0.19 7.64 5.60
N LEU A 51 0.29 6.55 6.20
CA LEU A 51 0.71 6.53 7.61
C LEU A 51 1.84 7.54 7.87
N ARG A 52 2.85 7.59 7.00
CA ARG A 52 3.93 8.59 7.08
C ARG A 52 3.41 10.02 6.96
N ALA A 53 2.47 10.26 6.05
CA ALA A 53 1.88 11.58 5.88
C ALA A 53 1.08 12.01 7.13
N GLU A 54 0.36 11.10 7.78
CA GLU A 54 -0.31 11.34 9.06
C GLU A 54 0.69 11.65 10.18
N GLU A 55 1.77 10.88 10.30
CA GLU A 55 2.84 11.13 11.27
C GLU A 55 3.47 12.52 11.09
N GLU A 56 3.72 12.94 9.85
CA GLU A 56 4.20 14.29 9.54
C GLU A 56 3.20 15.37 9.98
N VAL A 57 1.91 15.17 9.72
CA VAL A 57 0.86 16.09 10.16
C VAL A 57 0.83 16.22 11.69
N GLN A 58 0.92 15.11 12.42
CA GLN A 58 0.96 15.12 13.88
C GLN A 58 2.23 15.82 14.39
N THR A 59 3.38 15.56 13.77
CA THR A 59 4.66 16.18 14.13
C THR A 59 4.60 17.70 13.95
N ARG A 60 4.04 18.18 12.83
CA ARG A 60 3.88 19.62 12.55
C ARG A 60 2.90 20.28 13.51
N LYS A 61 1.77 19.63 13.82
CA LYS A 61 0.83 20.11 14.85
C LYS A 61 1.50 20.24 16.21
N GLY A 62 2.34 19.28 16.61
CA GLY A 62 3.12 19.35 17.85
C GLY A 62 4.12 20.51 17.91
N ARG A 63 4.54 21.04 16.76
CA ARG A 63 5.41 22.22 16.63
C ARG A 63 4.63 23.54 16.52
N GLY A 64 3.30 23.50 16.54
CA GLY A 64 2.45 24.67 16.32
C GLY A 64 2.39 25.14 14.86
N GLU A 65 2.85 24.32 13.92
CA GLU A 65 2.79 24.62 12.48
C GLU A 65 1.40 24.30 11.90
N ASN A 66 1.00 25.05 10.87
CA ASN A 66 -0.21 24.74 10.11
C ASN A 66 -0.01 23.46 9.29
N ALA A 67 -0.61 22.36 9.72
CA ALA A 67 -0.63 21.10 9.01
C ALA A 67 -1.96 20.89 8.27
N LEU A 68 -1.90 20.50 7.00
CA LEU A 68 -3.10 20.17 6.22
C LEU A 68 -3.75 18.89 6.73
N THR A 69 -5.07 18.88 6.86
CA THR A 69 -5.83 17.68 7.20
C THR A 69 -5.80 16.71 6.04
N ILE A 70 -5.33 15.49 6.29
CA ILE A 70 -5.38 14.40 5.32
C ILE A 70 -6.77 13.77 5.40
N LYS A 71 -7.37 13.51 4.24
CA LYS A 71 -8.55 12.66 4.09
C LYS A 71 -8.07 11.29 3.63
N PRO A 72 -8.07 10.25 4.50
CA PRO A 72 -7.43 8.96 4.20
C PRO A 72 -7.90 8.32 2.89
N LEU A 73 -9.21 8.31 2.66
CA LEU A 73 -9.80 7.73 1.45
C LEU A 73 -9.42 8.50 0.18
N ASP A 74 -9.48 9.84 0.22
CA ASP A 74 -9.08 10.67 -0.93
C ASP A 74 -7.59 10.52 -1.25
N TYR A 75 -6.75 10.39 -0.21
CA TYR A 75 -5.32 10.17 -0.36
C TYR A 75 -5.04 8.84 -1.04
N LEU A 76 -5.62 7.75 -0.54
CA LEU A 76 -5.45 6.42 -1.11
C LEU A 76 -5.99 6.34 -2.53
N ALA A 77 -7.17 6.90 -2.80
CA ALA A 77 -7.74 6.93 -4.16
C ALA A 77 -6.79 7.63 -5.14
N LYS A 78 -6.24 8.79 -4.77
CA LYS A 78 -5.27 9.53 -5.60
C LYS A 78 -3.97 8.76 -5.77
N TYR A 79 -3.45 8.12 -4.72
CA TYR A 79 -2.23 7.33 -4.78
C TYR A 79 -2.41 6.14 -5.72
N LEU A 80 -3.43 5.33 -5.50
CA LEU A 80 -3.74 4.16 -6.31
C LEU A 80 -3.98 4.54 -7.77
N TYR A 81 -4.65 5.66 -8.04
CA TYR A 81 -4.85 6.15 -9.41
C TYR A 81 -3.51 6.48 -10.10
N ARG A 82 -2.62 7.20 -9.42
CA ARG A 82 -1.30 7.60 -9.97
C ARG A 82 -0.36 6.42 -10.18
N HIS A 83 -0.46 5.41 -9.33
CA HIS A 83 0.43 4.25 -9.33
C HIS A 83 -0.22 2.98 -9.89
N ASN A 84 -1.39 3.11 -10.53
CA ASN A 84 -2.04 1.98 -11.18
C ASN A 84 -1.19 1.55 -12.39
N PRO A 85 -0.64 0.33 -12.43
CA PRO A 85 0.23 -0.11 -13.52
C PRO A 85 -0.47 -0.16 -14.90
N ARG A 86 -1.81 -0.12 -14.96
CA ARG A 86 -2.55 0.03 -16.22
C ARG A 86 -2.52 1.47 -16.78
N HIS A 87 -2.23 2.46 -15.94
CA HIS A 87 -2.26 3.88 -16.30
C HIS A 87 -0.93 4.59 -16.04
N ALA A 88 -0.04 3.99 -15.26
CA ALA A 88 1.32 4.46 -15.05
C ALA A 88 2.17 4.12 -16.28
N GLU A 89 2.88 5.11 -16.82
CA GLU A 89 3.91 4.83 -17.82
C GLU A 89 4.94 3.86 -17.21
N PRO A 90 5.28 2.75 -17.89
CA PRO A 90 6.28 1.83 -17.38
C PRO A 90 7.60 2.56 -17.21
N SER A 91 8.27 2.36 -16.07
CA SER A 91 9.61 2.90 -15.85
C SER A 91 10.59 2.35 -16.92
N GLU A 92 11.70 3.06 -17.16
CA GLU A 92 12.72 2.58 -18.11
C GLU A 92 13.26 1.19 -17.75
N GLU A 93 13.36 0.89 -16.46
CA GLU A 93 13.73 -0.44 -15.94
C GLU A 93 12.68 -1.49 -16.30
N THR A 94 11.39 -1.15 -16.18
CA THR A 94 10.29 -2.03 -16.55
C THR A 94 10.27 -2.28 -18.07
N LYS A 95 10.53 -1.25 -18.87
CA LYS A 95 10.72 -1.37 -20.33
C LYS A 95 11.94 -2.23 -20.68
N MET A 96 13.03 -2.14 -19.91
CA MET A 96 14.24 -2.93 -20.11
C MET A 96 14.03 -4.41 -19.78
N LEU A 97 13.37 -4.71 -18.65
CA LEU A 97 13.00 -6.08 -18.27
C LEU A 97 12.02 -6.71 -19.28
N THR A 98 11.07 -5.93 -19.79
CA THR A 98 10.14 -6.38 -20.85
C THR A 98 10.89 -6.72 -22.14
N ARG A 99 11.90 -5.91 -22.51
CA ARG A 99 12.78 -6.18 -23.66
C ARG A 99 13.60 -7.46 -23.46
N LEU A 100 14.11 -7.69 -22.25
CA LEU A 100 14.86 -8.89 -21.90
C LEU A 100 13.99 -10.14 -21.98
N ALA A 101 12.79 -10.11 -21.38
CA ALA A 101 11.85 -11.22 -21.42
C ALA A 101 11.47 -11.62 -22.87
N LYS A 102 11.22 -10.65 -23.75
CA LYS A 102 10.95 -10.91 -25.17
C LYS A 102 12.10 -11.62 -25.90
N LYS A 103 13.35 -11.35 -25.51
CA LYS A 103 14.54 -12.00 -26.10
C LYS A 103 14.81 -13.40 -25.57
N LEU A 104 14.22 -13.77 -24.43
CA LEU A 104 14.42 -15.07 -23.80
C LEU A 104 13.34 -16.09 -24.21
N VAL A 105 12.19 -15.60 -24.69
CA VAL A 105 11.04 -16.42 -25.09
C VAL A 105 10.88 -16.50 -26.61
N GLY A 106 11.52 -15.61 -27.36
CA GLY A 106 11.62 -15.66 -28.82
C GLY A 106 12.97 -16.15 -29.28
#